data_AF-A0AAD9RGH0-F1
#
_entry.id   AF-A0AAD9RGH0-F1
#
_cell.length_a   1.000
_cell.length_b   1.000
_cell.length_c   1.000
_cell.angle_alpha   90.00
_cell.angle_beta   90.00
_cell.angle_gamma   90.00
#
_symmetry.space_group_name_H-M   'P 1'
#
loop_
_entity.id
_entity.type
_entity.pdbx_description
1 polymer ?
#
loop_
_entity_poly.entity_id
_entity_poly.type
_entity_poly.pdbx_seq_one_letter_code
_entity_poly.pdbx_strand_id
1 'polypeptide(L)' 'MLFRAVNYELYVKPNKGIMLFGVTAMLICSGYLLYMRSKHDGTAYYESVEADGNVVVKKKTSRWVD' A
#
# COMPACT_ATOMS: atom_id res chain seq x y z
N MET A 1 -13.84 37.92 12.67
CA MET A 1 -13.08 37.41 11.50
C MET A 1 -11.91 36.51 11.89
N LEU A 2 -11.23 36.76 13.02
CA LEU A 2 -10.11 35.94 13.51
C LEU A 2 -10.45 34.44 13.64
N PHE A 3 -11.57 34.08 14.26
CA PHE A 3 -12.00 32.68 14.39
C PHE A 3 -12.14 31.92 13.06
N ARG A 4 -12.64 32.58 12.01
CA ARG A 4 -12.79 31.98 10.67
C ARG A 4 -11.46 31.85 9.93
N ALA A 5 -10.47 32.70 10.24
CA ALA A 5 -9.12 32.60 9.69
C ALA A 5 -8.29 31.51 10.39
N VAL A 6 -8.46 31.37 11.71
CA VAL A 6 -7.75 30.38 12.53
C VAL A 6 -8.35 28.97 12.38
N ASN A 7 -9.67 28.87 12.12
CA ASN A 7 -10.38 27.61 11.83
C ASN A 7 -10.96 27.61 10.40
N TYR A 8 -10.12 27.89 9.41
CA TYR A 8 -10.52 27.95 8.00
C TYR A 8 -11.17 26.65 7.51
N GLU A 9 -10.65 25.50 7.95
CA GLU A 9 -11.09 24.17 7.54
C GLU A 9 -12.56 23.88 7.90
N LEU A 10 -13.09 24.48 8.96
CA LEU A 10 -14.48 24.28 9.42
C LEU A 10 -15.51 25.07 8.58
N TYR A 11 -15.07 26.13 7.89
CA TYR A 11 -15.95 27.05 7.16
C TYR A 11 -15.79 26.98 5.63
N VAL A 12 -14.84 26.19 5.16
CA VAL A 12 -14.56 26.06 3.74
C VAL A 12 -15.31 24.87 3.20
N LYS A 13 -16.11 25.12 2.16
CA LYS A 13 -16.84 24.07 1.46
C LYS A 13 -15.82 23.03 0.98
N PRO A 14 -16.01 21.73 1.30
CA PRO A 14 -15.06 20.69 0.91
C PRO A 14 -14.86 20.71 -0.61
N ASN A 15 -13.61 20.81 -1.03
CA ASN A 15 -13.28 20.78 -2.45
C ASN A 15 -13.44 19.36 -2.97
N LYS A 16 -14.54 19.12 -3.69
CA LYS A 16 -14.87 17.82 -4.27
C LYS A 16 -13.76 17.25 -5.15
N GLY A 17 -12.97 18.09 -5.82
CA GLY A 17 -11.84 17.65 -6.64
C GLY A 17 -10.71 17.02 -5.82
N ILE A 18 -10.36 17.63 -4.69
CA ILE A 18 -9.33 17.13 -3.77
C ILE A 18 -9.83 15.85 -3.07
N MET A 19 -11.11 15.82 -2.71
CA MET A 19 -11.73 14.62 -2.13
C MET A 19 -11.70 13.43 -3.09
N LEU A 20 -12.04 13.65 -4.37
CA LEU A 20 -11.97 12.62 -5.41
C LEU A 20 -10.53 12.14 -5.60
N PHE A 21 -9.58 13.07 -5.69
CA PHE A 21 -8.16 12.75 -5.84
C PHE A 21 -7.65 11.86 -4.70
N GLY A 22 -7.98 12.19 -3.45
CA GLY A 22 -7.62 11.38 -2.29
C GLY A 22 -8.17 9.95 -2.37
N VAL A 23 -9.45 9.80 -2.73
CA VAL A 23 -10.07 8.48 -2.92
C VAL A 23 -9.40 7.70 -4.05
N THR A 24 -9.13 8.35 -5.19
CA THR A 24 -8.43 7.73 -6.32
C THR A 24 -7.03 7.25 -5.92
N ALA A 25 -6.27 8.06 -5.18
CA ALA A 25 -4.95 7.68 -4.70
C ALA A 25 -5.01 6.45 -3.77
N MET A 26 -5.96 6.42 -2.83
CA MET A 26 -6.16 5.28 -1.94
C MET A 26 -6.54 4.01 -2.71
N LEU A 27 -7.41 4.12 -3.71
CA LEU A 27 -7.79 2.99 -4.57
C LEU A 27 -6.61 2.47 -5.39
N ILE A 28 -5.77 3.35 -5.94
CA ILE A 28 -4.57 2.97 -6.70
C ILE A 28 -3.59 2.20 -5.80
N CYS A 29 -3.27 2.72 -4.61
CA CYS A 29 -2.37 2.04 -3.68
C CYS A 29 -2.91 0.66 -3.28
N SER A 30 -4.19 0.60 -2.92
CA SER A 30 -4.84 -0.65 -2.51
C SER A 30 -4.90 -1.65 -3.68
N GLY A 31 -5.26 -1.19 -4.87
CA GLY A 31 -5.31 -1.99 -6.09
C GLY A 31 -3.94 -2.55 -6.47
N TYR A 32 -2.88 -1.76 -6.34
CA TYR A 32 -1.51 -2.22 -6.61
C TYR A 32 -1.07 -3.30 -5.62
N LEU A 33 -1.37 -3.13 -4.33
CA LEU A 33 -1.09 -4.16 -3.32
C LEU A 33 -1.85 -5.46 -3.60
N LEU A 34 -3.13 -5.37 -3.96
CA LEU A 34 -3.93 -6.54 -4.32
C LEU A 34 -3.41 -7.22 -5.59
N TYR A 35 -2.98 -6.45 -6.59
CA TYR A 35 -2.36 -6.99 -7.81
C TYR A 35 -1.06 -7.73 -7.53
N MET A 36 -0.17 -7.13 -6.73
CA MET A 36 1.08 -7.78 -6.33
C MET A 36 0.78 -9.05 -5.52
N ARG A 37 -0.19 -8.98 -4.61
CA ARG A 37 -0.61 -10.15 -3.83
C ARG A 37 -1.17 -11.26 -4.71
N SER A 38 -2.06 -10.96 -5.65
CA SER A 38 -2.63 -11.99 -6.54
C SER A 38 -1.57 -12.61 -7.46
N LYS A 39 -0.57 -11.83 -7.87
CA LYS A 39 0.57 -12.32 -8.65
C LYS A 39 1.50 -13.25 -7.85
N HIS A 40 1.63 -13.02 -6.54
CA HIS A 40 2.55 -13.77 -5.67
C HIS A 40 1.90 -14.85 -4.80
N ASP A 41 0.58 -14.85 -4.61
CA ASP A 41 -0.14 -15.85 -3.78
C ASP A 41 -0.02 -17.29 -4.34
N GLY A 42 0.31 -17.46 -5.63
CA GLY A 42 0.55 -18.78 -6.25
C GLY A 42 2.01 -19.24 -6.27
N THR A 43 2.96 -18.33 -6.09
CA THR A 43 4.37 -18.68 -5.99
C THR A 43 4.66 -18.95 -4.53
N ALA A 44 4.69 -20.23 -4.15
CA ALA A 44 5.19 -20.67 -2.87
C ALA A 44 6.70 -20.38 -2.72
N TYR A 45 7.25 -19.35 -3.35
CA TYR A 45 8.65 -18.98 -3.38
C TYR A 45 8.81 -17.53 -2.94
N TYR A 46 9.80 -17.24 -2.10
CA TYR A 46 10.21 -15.90 -1.70
C TYR A 46 11.63 -15.63 -2.22
N GLU A 47 11.89 -14.39 -2.63
CA GLU A 47 13.24 -13.96 -2.98
C GLU A 47 14.05 -13.80 -1.69
N SER A 48 15.08 -14.63 -1.52
CA SER A 48 16.04 -14.51 -0.43
C SER A 48 17.36 -13.99 -1.00
N VAL A 49 17.91 -12.94 -0.39
CA VAL A 49 19.25 -12.46 -0.69
C VAL A 49 20.21 -13.26 0.19
N GLU A 50 21.05 -14.06 -0.44
CA GLU A 50 22.09 -14.83 0.27
C GLU A 50 23.26 -13.92 0.68
N ALA A 51 24.09 -14.36 1.62
CA ALA A 51 25.19 -13.55 2.16
C ALA A 51 26.19 -13.08 1.08
N ASP A 52 26.26 -13.81 -0.03
CA ASP A 52 27.09 -13.51 -1.20
C ASP A 52 26.43 -12.52 -2.20
N GLY A 53 25.24 -11.98 -1.86
CA GLY A 53 24.51 -11.01 -2.66
C GLY A 53 23.66 -11.60 -3.79
N ASN A 54 23.62 -12.92 -3.93
CA ASN A 54 22.82 -13.58 -4.97
C ASN A 54 21.34 -13.66 -4.56
N VAL A 55 20.43 -13.37 -5.50
CA VAL A 55 18.97 -13.44 -5.27
C VAL A 55 18.49 -14.84 -5.65
N VAL A 56 18.18 -15.65 -4.64
CA VAL A 56 17.71 -17.03 -4.84
C VAL A 56 16.25 -17.15 -4.46
N VAL A 57 15.44 -17.68 -5.37
CA VAL A 57 14.01 -17.89 -5.21
C VAL A 57 13.78 -19.18 -4.41
N LYS A 58 13.55 -19.07 -3.10
CA LYS A 58 13.41 -20.23 -2.18
C LYS A 58 11.95 -20.54 -1.90
N LYS A 59 11.59 -21.83 -1.90
CA LYS A 59 10.22 -22.27 -1.57
C LYS A 59 9.92 -21.92 -0.09
N LYS A 60 8.81 -21.25 0.18
CA LYS A 60 8.20 -21.08 1.53
C LYS A 60 8.01 -22.46 2.13
N THR A 61 8.85 -22.80 3.10
CA THR A 61 8.62 -23.94 3.99
C THR A 61 7.95 -23.40 5.25
N SER A 62 6.93 -24.08 5.75
CA SER A 62 6.41 -23.79 7.08
C SER A 62 7.47 -24.19 8.11
N ARG A 63 7.73 -23.34 9.10
CA ARG A 63 8.58 -23.69 10.26
C ARG A 63 7.84 -24.58 11.29
N TRP A 64 6.64 -25.04 10.97
CA TRP A 64 5.69 -25.68 11.87
C TRP A 64 5.27 -27.08 11.42
N VAL A 65 6.07 -27.73 10.58
CA VAL A 65 5.86 -29.13 10.21
C VAL A 65 7.20 -29.85 10.39
N ASP A 66 7.22 -30.73 11.39
CA ASP A 66 8.21 -31.80 11.55
C ASP A 66 8.05 -32.86 10.45
#